data_AF-A0A920BNB0-F1
#
_entry.id   AF-A0A920BNB0-F1
#
_cell.length_a   1.000
_cell.length_b   1.000
_cell.length_c   1.000
_cell.angle_alpha   90.00
_cell.angle_beta   90.00
_cell.angle_gamma   90.00
#
_symmetry.space_group_name_H-M   'P 1'
#
loop_
_entity.id
_entity.type
_entity.pdbx_description
1 polymer ?
#
loop_
_entity_poly.entity_id
_entity_poly.type
_entity_poly.pdbx_seq_one_letter_code
_entity_poly.pdbx_strand_id
1 'polypeptide(L)'
;MKCLNSKLWIAELFHGPTLAFKDIALQLVGELFENQLQKESENITIVGATSGDTGSAAIEACRDRESMEIFILHPHGRTSEVQRRQMTSVHSKNVFNIAIEGTFDDCQDLVKDMFADVDFSTRINMSAVNSINWARVMTQIVYYWWASMQITDNGIVNFCVPSGNFGNIFAGFSAHNMGLPVENS
;
A
#
# COMPACT_ATOMS: atom_id res chain seq x y z
N MET A 1 16.99 11.04 -0.35
CA MET A 1 16.86 12.04 0.73
C MET A 1 17.06 13.42 0.14
N LYS A 2 16.26 14.41 0.53
CA LYS A 2 16.44 15.81 0.14
C LYS A 2 16.81 16.64 1.37
N CYS A 3 17.97 17.29 1.32
CA CYS A 3 18.40 18.20 2.38
C CYS A 3 17.61 19.52 2.30
N LEU A 4 16.97 19.93 3.39
CA LEU A 4 16.35 21.26 3.49
C LEU A 4 17.28 22.25 4.20
N ASN A 5 18.00 21.78 5.22
CA ASN A 5 19.06 22.51 5.91
C ASN A 5 20.00 21.53 6.63
N SER A 6 20.96 22.05 7.39
CA SER A 6 21.99 21.27 8.09
C SER A 6 21.49 20.20 9.06
N LYS A 7 20.23 20.25 9.51
CA LYS A 7 19.65 19.30 10.46
C LYS A 7 18.30 18.70 10.04
N LEU A 8 17.76 19.11 8.89
CA LEU A 8 16.41 18.73 8.47
C LEU A 8 16.39 18.23 7.04
N TRP A 9 16.01 16.97 6.87
CA TRP A 9 15.93 16.32 5.58
C TRP A 9 14.55 15.70 5.35
N ILE A 10 14.18 15.53 4.09
CA ILE A 10 12.96 14.86 3.65
C ILE A 10 13.32 13.51 3.03
N ALA A 11 12.67 12.45 3.51
CA ALA A 11 12.62 11.18 2.81
C ALA A 11 11.55 11.24 1.72
N GLU A 12 11.98 11.39 0.47
CA GLU A 12 11.09 11.39 -0.69
C GLU A 12 10.69 9.95 -1.02
N LEU A 13 9.62 9.47 -0.40
CA LEU A 13 9.09 8.12 -0.60
C LEU A 13 8.05 8.03 -1.72
N PHE A 14 7.98 9.04 -2.60
CA PHE A 14 6.95 9.20 -3.63
C PHE A 14 7.48 9.05 -5.06
N HIS A 15 8.63 8.41 -5.25
CA HIS A 15 9.20 8.18 -6.58
C HIS A 15 8.71 6.89 -7.25
N GLY A 16 7.68 6.26 -6.67
CA GLY A 16 7.00 5.10 -7.23
C GLY A 16 5.92 5.46 -8.27
N PRO A 17 5.28 4.46 -8.87
CA PRO A 17 4.33 4.64 -9.97
C PRO A 17 3.11 5.51 -9.62
N THR A 18 2.74 5.60 -8.34
CA THR A 18 1.55 6.34 -7.90
C THR A 18 1.86 7.60 -7.11
N LEU A 19 3.14 7.94 -7.02
CA LEU A 19 3.62 9.11 -6.28
C LEU A 19 3.30 9.04 -4.78
N ALA A 20 3.27 7.84 -4.20
CA ALA A 20 2.95 7.61 -2.80
C ALA A 20 3.87 6.60 -2.14
N PHE A 21 4.13 6.78 -0.84
CA PHE A 21 4.97 5.86 -0.05
C PHE A 21 4.44 4.41 0.02
N LYS A 22 3.16 4.22 -0.30
CA LYS A 22 2.52 2.90 -0.35
C LYS A 22 3.12 2.03 -1.45
N ASP A 23 3.66 2.64 -2.50
CA ASP A 23 4.31 1.95 -3.63
C ASP A 23 5.43 1.05 -3.16
N ILE A 24 6.30 1.53 -2.25
CA ILE A 24 7.47 0.76 -1.77
C ILE A 24 7.05 -0.62 -1.25
N ALA A 25 6.00 -0.66 -0.44
CA ALA A 25 5.49 -1.90 0.13
C ALA A 25 4.65 -2.71 -0.86
N LEU A 26 3.69 -2.07 -1.52
CA LEU A 26 2.70 -2.79 -2.34
C LEU A 26 3.33 -3.40 -3.59
N GLN A 27 4.30 -2.74 -4.21
CA GLN A 27 4.99 -3.28 -5.39
C GLN A 27 5.76 -4.57 -5.06
N LEU A 28 6.46 -4.60 -3.93
CA LEU A 28 7.14 -5.82 -3.46
C LEU A 28 6.12 -6.92 -3.12
N VAL A 29 5.05 -6.57 -2.41
CA VAL A 29 4.01 -7.54 -2.04
C VAL A 29 3.33 -8.14 -3.27
N GLY A 30 3.00 -7.34 -4.27
CA GLY A 30 2.40 -7.82 -5.52
C GLY A 30 3.30 -8.85 -6.22
N GLU A 31 4.60 -8.59 -6.31
CA GLU A 31 5.56 -9.53 -6.89
C GLU A 31 5.66 -10.84 -6.09
N LEU A 32 5.74 -10.75 -4.76
CA LEU A 32 5.85 -11.92 -3.90
C LEU A 32 4.59 -12.80 -3.96
N PHE A 33 3.41 -12.17 -3.96
CA PHE A 33 2.15 -12.90 -4.11
C PHE A 33 2.05 -13.57 -5.47
N GLU A 34 2.39 -12.88 -6.56
CA GLU A 34 2.33 -13.47 -7.91
C GLU A 34 3.24 -14.70 -7.99
N ASN A 35 4.47 -14.57 -7.50
CA ASN A 35 5.42 -15.66 -7.50
C ASN A 35 4.93 -16.87 -6.68
N GLN A 36 4.29 -16.64 -5.54
CA GLN A 36 3.76 -17.71 -4.70
C GLN A 36 2.54 -18.38 -5.36
N LEU A 37 1.59 -17.59 -5.84
CA LEU A 37 0.38 -18.10 -6.48
C LEU A 37 0.68 -18.92 -7.73
N GLN A 38 1.62 -18.46 -8.56
CA GLN A 38 2.07 -19.23 -9.73
C GLN A 38 2.70 -20.58 -9.34
N LYS A 39 3.47 -20.64 -8.24
CA LYS A 39 4.04 -21.91 -7.74
C LYS A 39 2.97 -22.87 -7.25
N GLU A 40 1.92 -22.35 -6.63
CA GLU A 40 0.80 -23.13 -6.11
C GLU A 40 -0.27 -23.41 -7.17
N SER A 41 -0.15 -22.80 -8.36
CA SER A 41 -1.16 -22.83 -9.42
C SER A 41 -2.53 -22.32 -8.94
N GLU A 42 -2.50 -21.30 -8.10
CA GLU A 42 -3.69 -20.65 -7.54
C GLU A 42 -3.93 -19.26 -8.15
N ASN A 43 -5.18 -18.79 -8.10
CA ASN A 43 -5.57 -17.45 -8.48
C ASN A 43 -6.36 -16.81 -7.34
N ILE A 44 -6.20 -15.50 -7.14
CA ILE A 44 -6.95 -14.74 -6.12
C ILE A 44 -7.74 -13.57 -6.72
N THR A 45 -8.84 -13.24 -6.07
CA THR A 45 -9.60 -12.03 -6.36
C THR A 45 -9.41 -11.02 -5.25
N ILE A 46 -8.67 -9.95 -5.54
CA ILE A 46 -8.41 -8.87 -4.61
C ILE A 46 -9.58 -7.89 -4.67
N VAL A 47 -10.22 -7.62 -3.54
CA VAL A 47 -11.30 -6.64 -3.46
C VAL A 47 -10.98 -5.61 -2.37
N GLY A 48 -11.14 -4.33 -2.70
CA GLY A 48 -10.82 -3.24 -1.77
C GLY A 48 -11.64 -1.99 -2.01
N ALA A 49 -11.74 -1.17 -0.96
CA ALA A 49 -12.33 0.16 -1.01
C ALA A 49 -11.25 1.23 -0.82
N THR A 50 -11.35 2.35 -1.53
CA THR A 50 -10.41 3.46 -1.35
C THR A 50 -11.07 4.83 -1.52
N SER A 51 -10.45 5.83 -0.89
CA SER A 51 -10.66 7.25 -1.18
C SER A 51 -9.66 7.83 -2.19
N GLY A 52 -8.69 7.04 -2.67
CA GLY A 52 -7.81 7.43 -3.77
C GLY A 52 -6.45 6.73 -3.83
N ASP A 53 -5.50 7.18 -3.01
CA ASP A 53 -4.07 6.81 -3.14
C ASP A 53 -3.79 5.32 -2.92
N THR A 54 -4.47 4.72 -1.95
CA THR A 54 -4.27 3.32 -1.58
C THR A 54 -4.71 2.38 -2.69
N GLY A 55 -5.85 2.66 -3.33
CA GLY A 55 -6.31 1.87 -4.47
C GLY A 55 -5.39 2.03 -5.69
N SER A 56 -4.85 3.23 -5.92
CA SER A 56 -3.87 3.45 -7.00
C SER A 56 -2.66 2.54 -6.83
N ALA A 57 -2.05 2.56 -5.65
CA ALA A 57 -0.84 1.76 -5.38
C ALA A 57 -1.12 0.24 -5.40
N ALA A 58 -2.33 -0.18 -5.02
CA ALA A 58 -2.74 -1.58 -5.11
C ALA A 58 -2.98 -2.02 -6.57
N ILE A 59 -3.63 -1.18 -7.38
CA ILE A 59 -3.83 -1.43 -8.81
C ILE A 59 -2.49 -1.58 -9.51
N GLU A 60 -1.55 -0.66 -9.30
CA GLU A 60 -0.23 -0.76 -9.93
C GLU A 60 0.58 -1.96 -9.42
N ALA A 61 0.29 -2.51 -8.23
CA ALA A 61 0.94 -3.72 -7.74
C ALA A 61 0.39 -5.00 -8.39
N CYS A 62 -0.90 -4.98 -8.75
CA CYS A 62 -1.63 -6.14 -9.27
C CYS A 62 -1.83 -6.11 -10.78
N ARG A 63 -1.66 -4.98 -11.46
CA ARG A 63 -1.82 -4.88 -12.92
C ARG A 63 -0.92 -5.88 -13.65
N ASP A 64 -1.42 -6.41 -14.75
CA ASP A 64 -0.66 -7.27 -15.67
C ASP A 64 -0.13 -8.57 -15.01
N ARG A 65 -0.69 -8.96 -13.86
CA ARG A 65 -0.42 -10.23 -13.15
C ARG A 65 -1.39 -11.31 -13.62
N GLU A 66 -0.91 -12.53 -13.77
CA GLU A 66 -1.71 -13.64 -14.31
C GLU A 66 -2.56 -14.29 -13.22
N SER A 67 -2.05 -14.37 -12.00
CA SER A 67 -2.72 -15.05 -10.88
C SER A 67 -3.56 -14.13 -9.99
N MET A 68 -3.77 -12.88 -10.40
CA MET A 68 -4.55 -11.91 -9.61
C MET A 68 -5.55 -11.16 -10.47
N GLU A 69 -6.75 -10.99 -9.94
CA GLU A 69 -7.69 -9.96 -10.40
C GLU A 69 -7.89 -8.94 -9.27
N ILE A 70 -8.06 -7.66 -9.61
CA ILE A 70 -8.27 -6.61 -8.61
C ILE A 70 -9.52 -5.78 -8.90
N PHE A 71 -10.38 -5.66 -7.90
CA PHE A 71 -11.60 -4.87 -7.90
C PHE A 71 -11.50 -3.77 -6.85
N ILE A 72 -11.41 -2.51 -7.30
CA ILE A 72 -11.33 -1.35 -6.42
C ILE A 72 -12.63 -0.52 -6.49
N LEU A 73 -13.30 -0.44 -5.35
CA LEU A 73 -14.47 0.40 -5.12
C LEU A 73 -13.99 1.78 -4.66
N HIS A 74 -14.48 2.83 -5.31
CA HIS A 74 -14.23 4.22 -4.91
C HIS A 74 -15.51 5.06 -5.01
N PRO A 75 -15.70 6.08 -4.16
CA PRO A 75 -16.90 6.90 -4.20
C PRO A 75 -16.91 7.81 -5.43
N HIS A 76 -17.97 7.71 -6.22
CA HIS A 76 -18.16 8.48 -7.44
C HIS A 76 -18.15 9.99 -7.14
N GLY A 77 -17.30 10.74 -7.85
CA GLY A 77 -17.18 12.19 -7.70
C GLY A 77 -16.57 12.68 -6.38
N ARG A 78 -16.06 11.79 -5.52
CA ARG A 78 -15.48 12.15 -4.21
C ARG A 78 -13.99 11.82 -4.06
N THR A 79 -13.37 11.32 -5.12
CA THR A 79 -11.92 11.10 -5.22
C THR A 79 -11.27 12.27 -5.98
N SER A 80 -10.04 12.67 -5.61
CA SER A 80 -9.32 13.70 -6.36
C SER A 80 -9.10 13.28 -7.80
N GLU A 81 -9.08 14.24 -8.73
CA GLU A 81 -8.98 13.94 -10.16
C GLU A 81 -7.69 13.18 -10.53
N VAL A 82 -6.57 13.50 -9.86
CA VAL A 82 -5.28 12.82 -10.07
C VAL A 82 -5.37 11.35 -9.66
N GLN A 83 -5.87 11.07 -8.44
CA GLN A 83 -6.01 9.70 -7.93
C GLN A 83 -7.04 8.92 -8.73
N ARG A 84 -8.18 9.55 -9.09
CA ARG A 84 -9.19 8.91 -9.93
C ARG A 84 -8.57 8.46 -11.25
N ARG A 85 -7.84 9.34 -11.93
CA ARG A 85 -7.15 8.99 -13.18
C ARG A 85 -6.13 7.88 -12.99
N GLN A 86 -5.27 7.96 -11.96
CA GLN A 86 -4.32 6.91 -11.63
C GLN A 86 -4.98 5.53 -11.50
N MET A 87 -6.20 5.46 -10.97
CA MET A 87 -6.93 4.20 -10.85
C MET A 87 -7.74 3.81 -12.10
N THR A 88 -8.24 4.76 -12.89
CA THR A 88 -9.19 4.49 -14.00
C THR A 88 -8.56 4.48 -15.38
N SER A 89 -7.31 4.94 -15.54
CA SER A 89 -6.60 4.96 -16.83
C SER A 89 -5.60 3.81 -16.99
N VAL A 90 -5.68 2.80 -16.15
CA VAL A 90 -4.84 1.60 -16.24
C VAL A 90 -5.44 0.66 -17.27
N HIS A 91 -4.71 0.43 -18.37
CA HIS A 91 -5.13 -0.46 -19.46
C HIS A 91 -4.65 -1.89 -19.22
N SER A 92 -5.18 -2.54 -18.17
CA SER A 92 -4.89 -3.94 -17.87
C SER A 92 -6.18 -4.75 -17.76
N LYS A 93 -6.15 -6.01 -18.22
CA LYS A 93 -7.34 -6.86 -18.30
C LYS A 93 -7.82 -7.37 -16.95
N ASN A 94 -6.93 -7.43 -15.97
CA ASN A 94 -7.20 -7.94 -14.63
C ASN A 94 -7.51 -6.84 -13.61
N VAL A 95 -7.65 -5.58 -14.06
CA VAL A 95 -7.93 -4.42 -13.21
C VAL A 95 -9.34 -3.93 -13.46
N PHE A 96 -10.14 -3.91 -12.39
CA PHE A 96 -11.53 -3.49 -12.40
C PHE A 96 -11.74 -2.35 -11.42
N ASN A 97 -12.08 -1.18 -11.95
CA ASN A 97 -12.35 0.00 -11.17
C ASN A 97 -13.85 0.30 -11.15
N ILE A 98 -14.45 0.34 -9.96
CA ILE A 98 -15.90 0.49 -9.77
C ILE A 98 -16.16 1.78 -9.01
N ALA A 99 -16.80 2.74 -9.69
CA ALA A 99 -17.29 3.96 -9.06
C ALA A 99 -18.64 3.68 -8.39
N ILE A 100 -18.72 3.88 -7.07
CA ILE A 100 -19.92 3.66 -6.26
C ILE A 100 -20.62 4.99 -6.05
N GLU A 101 -21.92 5.06 -6.37
CA GLU A 101 -22.76 6.21 -6.03
C GLU A 101 -23.03 6.25 -4.52
N GLY A 102 -22.08 6.81 -3.77
CA GLY A 102 -22.11 6.83 -2.32
C GLY A 102 -20.89 7.52 -1.70
N THR A 103 -20.66 7.22 -0.43
CA THR A 103 -19.53 7.68 0.37
C THR A 103 -18.40 6.65 0.40
N PHE A 104 -17.25 7.01 0.98
CA PHE A 104 -16.18 6.04 1.19
C PHE A 104 -16.60 4.94 2.18
N ASP A 105 -17.40 5.30 3.20
CA ASP A 105 -17.91 4.34 4.19
C ASP A 105 -18.82 3.30 3.50
N ASP A 106 -19.67 3.72 2.56
CA ASP A 106 -20.50 2.81 1.77
C ASP A 106 -19.65 1.81 0.97
N CYS A 107 -18.56 2.27 0.36
CA CYS A 107 -17.60 1.38 -0.31
C CYS A 107 -16.98 0.38 0.67
N GLN A 108 -16.62 0.82 1.89
CA GLN A 108 -16.05 -0.07 2.90
C GLN A 108 -17.07 -1.11 3.36
N ASP A 109 -18.32 -0.72 3.55
CA ASP A 109 -19.38 -1.61 4.01
C ASP A 109 -19.71 -2.65 2.95
N LEU A 110 -19.77 -2.30 1.67
CA LEU A 110 -19.89 -3.27 0.57
C LEU A 110 -18.77 -4.31 0.59
N VAL A 111 -17.52 -3.89 0.83
CA VAL A 111 -16.39 -4.82 0.94
C VAL A 111 -16.53 -5.73 2.16
N LYS A 112 -16.95 -5.20 3.31
CA LYS A 112 -17.21 -6.01 4.51
C LYS A 112 -18.33 -7.02 4.29
N ASP A 113 -19.41 -6.63 3.63
CA ASP A 113 -20.54 -7.51 3.31
C ASP A 113 -20.10 -8.65 2.39
N MET A 114 -19.28 -8.36 1.37
CA MET A 114 -18.68 -9.39 0.51
C MET A 114 -17.77 -10.36 1.27
N PHE A 115 -17.03 -9.89 2.28
CA PHE A 115 -16.23 -10.75 3.15
C PHE A 115 -17.07 -11.56 4.16
N ALA A 116 -18.21 -11.02 4.60
CA ALA A 116 -19.11 -11.68 5.53
C ALA A 116 -19.92 -12.81 4.87
N ASP A 117 -20.18 -12.71 3.56
CA ASP A 117 -20.71 -13.79 2.75
C ASP A 117 -19.62 -14.82 2.41
N VAL A 118 -19.47 -15.81 3.30
CA VAL A 118 -18.44 -16.86 3.19
C VAL A 118 -18.56 -17.68 1.90
N ASP A 119 -19.78 -17.92 1.42
CA ASP A 119 -20.01 -18.69 0.20
C ASP A 119 -19.53 -17.89 -1.03
N PHE A 120 -19.84 -16.59 -1.06
CA PHE A 120 -19.35 -15.68 -2.09
C PHE A 120 -17.82 -15.53 -2.03
N SER A 121 -17.27 -15.23 -0.84
CA SER A 121 -15.84 -14.95 -0.67
C SER A 121 -14.98 -16.16 -1.01
N THR A 122 -15.41 -17.36 -0.62
CA THR A 122 -14.70 -18.61 -0.92
C THR A 122 -14.76 -18.94 -2.40
N ARG A 123 -15.93 -18.74 -3.04
CA ARG A 123 -16.12 -19.06 -4.46
C ARG A 123 -15.20 -18.26 -5.38
N ILE A 124 -14.88 -17.01 -5.04
CA ILE A 124 -14.00 -16.16 -5.86
C ILE A 124 -12.55 -16.13 -5.35
N ASN A 125 -12.22 -16.93 -4.32
CA ASN A 125 -10.94 -16.85 -3.60
C ASN A 125 -10.58 -15.40 -3.21
N MET A 126 -11.51 -14.78 -2.48
CA MET A 126 -11.46 -13.35 -2.15
C MET A 126 -10.32 -13.05 -1.17
N SER A 127 -9.49 -12.07 -1.52
CA SER A 127 -8.40 -11.56 -0.69
C SER A 127 -8.51 -10.05 -0.49
N ALA A 128 -8.02 -9.55 0.64
CA ALA A 128 -8.17 -8.15 1.04
C ALA A 128 -6.86 -7.36 0.87
N VAL A 129 -6.96 -6.12 0.37
CA VAL A 129 -5.84 -5.16 0.42
C VAL A 129 -5.76 -4.51 1.80
N ASN A 130 -5.32 -5.25 2.82
CA ASN A 130 -5.29 -4.72 4.18
C ASN A 130 -3.93 -4.07 4.55
N SER A 131 -3.98 -3.03 5.37
CA SER A 131 -2.81 -2.31 5.92
C SER A 131 -2.04 -3.07 6.99
N ILE A 132 -2.46 -4.28 7.33
CA ILE A 132 -1.89 -5.14 8.39
C ILE A 132 -1.16 -6.34 7.79
N ASN A 133 -0.97 -6.40 6.46
CA ASN A 133 -0.07 -7.41 5.90
C ASN A 133 1.35 -7.18 6.46
N TRP A 134 1.88 -8.14 7.22
CA TRP A 134 3.22 -8.08 7.81
C TRP A 134 4.30 -7.75 6.78
N ALA A 135 4.12 -8.22 5.54
CA ALA A 135 5.01 -7.88 4.44
C ALA A 135 5.11 -6.36 4.22
N ARG A 136 4.01 -5.62 4.35
CA ARG A 136 4.01 -4.15 4.23
C ARG A 136 4.81 -3.48 5.34
N VAL A 137 4.64 -3.92 6.59
CA VAL A 137 5.43 -3.41 7.72
C VAL A 137 6.91 -3.71 7.53
N MET A 138 7.24 -4.95 7.12
CA MET A 138 8.62 -5.34 6.86
C MET A 138 9.27 -4.48 5.77
N THR A 139 8.59 -4.20 4.66
CA THR A 139 9.17 -3.33 3.62
C THR A 139 9.38 -1.91 4.12
N GLN A 140 8.51 -1.44 5.01
CA GLN A 140 8.64 -0.10 5.58
C GLN A 140 9.88 0.04 6.48
N ILE A 141 10.27 -1.01 7.23
CA ILE A 141 11.50 -1.03 8.03
C ILE A 141 12.73 -0.68 7.17
N VAL A 142 12.77 -1.17 5.93
CA VAL A 142 13.92 -1.00 5.02
C VAL A 142 14.21 0.48 4.76
N TYR A 143 13.19 1.32 4.54
CA TYR A 143 13.44 2.72 4.25
C TYR A 143 13.88 3.53 5.48
N TYR A 144 13.60 3.07 6.71
CA TYR A 144 14.13 3.70 7.92
C TYR A 144 15.65 3.52 8.01
N TRP A 145 16.10 2.29 7.78
CA TRP A 145 17.54 1.98 7.68
C TRP A 145 18.19 2.76 6.53
N TRP A 146 17.61 2.67 5.34
CA TRP A 146 18.12 3.41 4.18
C TRP A 146 18.20 4.91 4.47
N ALA A 147 17.13 5.53 4.97
CA ALA A 147 17.12 6.96 5.26
C ALA A 147 18.20 7.34 6.26
N SER A 148 18.34 6.58 7.36
CA SER A 148 19.38 6.81 8.38
C SER A 148 20.79 6.74 7.80
N MET A 149 21.08 5.72 6.99
CA MET A 149 22.39 5.52 6.35
C MET A 149 22.74 6.63 5.35
N GLN A 150 21.73 7.31 4.77
CA GLN A 150 21.99 8.49 3.94
C GLN A 150 22.40 9.70 4.79
N ILE A 151 22.00 9.76 6.07
CA ILE A 151 22.25 10.89 6.97
C ILE A 151 23.55 10.78 7.72
N THR A 152 23.85 9.59 8.20
CA THR A 152 24.97 9.39 9.08
C THR A 152 25.42 7.95 9.05
N ASP A 153 26.73 7.76 9.21
CA ASP A 153 27.34 6.43 9.32
C ASP A 153 27.03 5.76 10.66
N ASN A 154 26.94 6.53 11.77
CA ASN A 154 26.76 6.00 13.14
C ASN A 154 26.01 6.94 14.10
N GLY A 155 25.40 8.02 13.62
CA GLY A 155 24.69 9.00 14.44
C GLY A 155 23.23 8.63 14.71
N ILE A 156 22.63 9.32 15.68
CA ILE A 156 21.21 9.16 16.01
C ILE A 156 20.36 10.02 15.06
N VAL A 157 19.29 9.43 14.51
CA VAL A 157 18.36 10.13 13.60
C VAL A 157 16.95 10.14 14.19
N ASN A 158 16.27 11.29 14.11
CA ASN A 158 14.89 11.43 14.57
C ASN A 158 13.94 11.47 13.37
N PHE A 159 12.88 10.65 13.42
CA PHE A 159 11.92 10.52 12.34
C PHE A 159 10.59 11.17 12.72
N CYS A 160 10.15 12.16 11.94
CA CYS A 160 8.81 12.72 12.01
C CYS A 160 7.93 12.09 10.91
N VAL A 161 6.87 11.38 11.30
CA VAL A 161 6.00 10.65 10.37
C VAL A 161 4.61 11.28 10.38
N PRO A 162 4.12 11.83 9.27
CA PRO A 162 2.73 12.28 9.16
C PRO A 162 1.81 11.04 9.16
N SER A 163 1.25 10.70 10.32
CA SER A 163 0.54 9.43 10.53
C SER A 163 -0.98 9.62 10.49
N GLY A 164 -1.65 8.90 9.57
CA GLY A 164 -3.09 8.59 9.62
C GLY A 164 -3.40 7.11 9.84
N ASN A 165 -2.39 6.22 9.72
CA ASN A 165 -2.48 4.78 9.94
C ASN A 165 -1.18 4.29 10.61
N PHE A 166 -1.30 3.49 11.68
CA PHE A 166 -0.21 3.12 12.61
C PHE A 166 0.93 2.29 11.99
N GLY A 167 0.76 1.70 10.81
CA GLY A 167 1.75 0.78 10.22
C GLY A 167 3.13 1.41 9.98
N ASN A 168 3.18 2.66 9.50
CA ASN A 168 4.46 3.33 9.19
C ASN A 168 5.26 3.61 10.47
N ILE A 169 4.62 4.18 11.50
CA ILE A 169 5.30 4.46 12.77
C ILE A 169 5.72 3.16 13.47
N PHE A 170 4.92 2.11 13.36
CA PHE A 170 5.26 0.78 13.88
C PHE A 170 6.46 0.15 13.17
N ALA A 171 6.64 0.39 11.87
CA ALA A 171 7.86 -0.01 11.16
C ALA A 171 9.10 0.75 11.68
N GLY A 172 8.98 2.05 11.99
CA GLY A 172 10.06 2.80 12.64
C GLY A 172 10.43 2.25 14.02
N PHE A 173 9.42 1.93 14.84
CA PHE A 173 9.62 1.27 16.13
C PHE A 173 10.27 -0.12 15.99
N SER A 174 9.88 -0.88 14.97
CA SER A 174 10.48 -2.18 14.68
C SER A 174 11.95 -2.02 14.26
N ALA A 175 12.28 -1.02 13.44
CA ALA A 175 13.66 -0.71 13.06
C ALA A 175 14.52 -0.35 14.28
N HIS A 176 13.98 0.44 15.23
CA HIS A 176 14.64 0.74 16.50
C HIS A 176 14.96 -0.55 17.28
N ASN A 177 13.98 -1.44 17.45
CA ASN A 177 14.17 -2.72 18.15
C ASN A 177 15.15 -3.66 17.43
N MET A 178 15.37 -3.47 16.12
CA MET A 178 16.38 -4.18 15.34
C MET A 178 17.79 -3.56 15.45
N GLY A 179 17.96 -2.49 16.23
CA GLY A 179 19.25 -1.85 16.50
C GLY A 179 19.52 -0.57 15.69
N LEU A 180 18.52 -0.01 15.00
CA LEU A 180 18.67 1.29 14.36
C LEU A 180 18.81 2.38 15.44
N PRO A 181 19.87 3.21 15.43
CA PRO A 181 20.06 4.29 16.38
C PRO A 181 19.09 5.45 16.10
N VAL A 182 17.86 5.32 16.57
CA VAL A 182 16.82 6.36 16.54
C VAL A 182 16.45 6.77 17.96
N GLU A 183 16.24 8.06 18.18
CA GLU A 183 15.78 8.59 19.47
C GLU A 183 14.26 8.43 19.57
N ASN A 184 13.77 7.98 20.73
CA ASN A 184 12.33 7.97 21.00
C ASN A 184 11.86 9.43 21.13
N SER A 185 11.10 9.90 20.13
CA SER A 185 10.42 11.20 20.14
C SER A 185 8.96 11.03 20.52
#